data_AF-A0A2D1TW44-F1
#
_entry.id   AF-A0A2D1TW44-F1
#
_cell.length_a   1.000
_cell.length_b   1.000
_cell.length_c   1.000
_cell.angle_alpha   90.00
_cell.angle_beta   90.00
_cell.angle_gamma   90.00
#
_symmetry.space_group_name_H-M   'P 1'
#
loop_
_entity.id
_entity.type
_entity.pdbx_description
1 polymer ?
#
loop_
_entity_poly.entity_id
_entity_poly.type
_entity_poly.pdbx_seq_one_letter_code
_entity_poly.pdbx_strand_id
1 'polypeptide(L)'
;MNRYDFLNTKIDFAMLFAIFVALKPSCISYFSGGLNAVWYAAQLIGMICAFYFLIKSKPNVVDLLIVLFYGWLLITTIIHKAAIFDYGKEAFLFFSLYLTMRYGVEKDSKTFFNYTAAFLLFYTLLNTATAIISYPGSLFRDNQNPIFFLGGDNSSVNLYLASICFSAISRYQRSGRLSLPFISLINLLVFSLLRDLGGGKVVFGLAFLGLVYLLIAERYPKNTALFIIGINVALFLCLVIFNKIDFLQNIIVNVLHRDMTLTDRTIIWGITIDKILANPLTGYGMIDGLAFQSMLPYIIGINAHNTYLMILFDGGILLFGLFISLLVVVATEFDSYAHPTISYVFSVGLFAQLVRAQIEGWDVQWILIYLSLMFLLPKIESSVTSYLDPDKVGLSSETGEFE
;
A
#
# COMPACT_ATOMS: atom_id res chain seq x y z
N MET A 1 -25.01 23.66 4.05
CA MET A 1 -25.51 22.78 2.98
C MET A 1 -26.58 21.86 3.58
N ASN A 2 -27.81 21.94 3.06
CA ASN A 2 -28.96 21.16 3.56
C ASN A 2 -28.70 19.66 3.40
N ARG A 3 -29.10 18.86 4.40
CA ARG A 3 -28.99 17.38 4.41
C ARG A 3 -29.70 16.66 3.24
N TYR A 4 -30.39 17.39 2.36
CA TYR A 4 -31.23 16.86 1.30
C TYR A 4 -30.54 16.70 -0.07
N ASP A 5 -29.39 17.33 -0.32
CA ASP A 5 -28.70 17.19 -1.62
C ASP A 5 -27.86 15.92 -1.78
N PHE A 6 -27.69 15.12 -0.71
CA PHE A 6 -26.95 13.85 -0.77
C PHE A 6 -27.73 12.74 -1.51
N LEU A 7 -29.05 12.88 -1.65
CA LEU A 7 -29.92 11.85 -2.23
C LEU A 7 -30.08 11.94 -3.76
N ASN A 8 -29.51 12.96 -4.41
CA ASN A 8 -29.67 13.18 -5.86
C ASN A 8 -28.46 12.86 -6.73
N THR A 9 -27.37 12.31 -6.15
CA THR A 9 -26.28 11.73 -6.94
C THR A 9 -26.69 10.37 -7.47
N LYS A 10 -26.83 10.25 -8.80
CA LYS A 10 -26.98 8.95 -9.46
C LYS A 10 -25.83 8.04 -9.02
N ILE A 11 -26.16 6.89 -8.43
CA ILE A 11 -25.17 5.90 -8.00
C ILE A 11 -24.39 5.41 -9.22
N ASP A 12 -23.05 5.53 -9.17
CA ASP A 12 -22.18 5.01 -10.22
C ASP A 12 -21.91 3.52 -9.99
N PHE A 13 -22.84 2.69 -10.47
CA PHE A 13 -22.78 1.24 -10.33
C PHE A 13 -21.52 0.63 -10.96
N ALA A 14 -20.99 1.20 -12.04
CA ALA A 14 -19.78 0.69 -12.68
C ALA A 14 -18.56 0.89 -11.77
N MET A 15 -18.46 2.05 -11.12
CA MET A 15 -17.40 2.33 -10.15
C MET A 15 -17.52 1.46 -8.89
N LEU A 16 -18.73 1.32 -8.35
CA LEU A 16 -18.98 0.42 -7.22
C LEU A 16 -18.59 -1.02 -7.54
N PHE A 17 -19.00 -1.50 -8.72
CA PHE A 17 -18.64 -2.84 -9.17
C PHE A 17 -17.13 -3.02 -9.32
N ALA A 18 -16.44 -2.07 -9.95
CA ALA A 18 -14.98 -2.12 -10.12
C ALA A 18 -14.25 -2.17 -8.76
N ILE A 19 -14.63 -1.31 -7.81
CA ILE A 19 -14.07 -1.31 -6.45
C ILE A 19 -14.34 -2.63 -5.74
N PHE A 20 -15.59 -3.12 -5.80
CA PHE A 20 -15.99 -4.37 -5.17
C PHE A 20 -15.17 -5.54 -5.68
N VAL A 21 -15.05 -5.71 -7.00
CA VAL A 21 -14.29 -6.85 -7.55
C VAL A 21 -12.79 -6.72 -7.28
N ALA A 22 -12.22 -5.51 -7.35
CA ALA A 22 -10.80 -5.29 -7.11
C ALA A 22 -10.39 -5.63 -5.66
N LEU A 23 -11.24 -5.31 -4.68
CA LEU A 23 -10.96 -5.55 -3.25
C LEU A 23 -11.41 -6.94 -2.78
N LYS A 24 -11.07 -8.00 -3.51
CA LYS A 24 -11.45 -9.37 -3.16
C LYS A 24 -11.08 -9.76 -1.71
N PRO A 25 -12.04 -10.17 -0.85
CA PRO A 25 -11.73 -10.79 0.43
C PRO A 25 -11.03 -12.13 0.23
N SER A 26 -9.83 -12.29 0.80
CA SER A 26 -9.01 -13.48 0.57
C SER A 26 -9.61 -14.76 1.17
N CYS A 27 -10.48 -14.65 2.18
CA CYS A 27 -11.19 -15.80 2.76
C CYS A 27 -12.06 -16.56 1.74
N ILE A 28 -12.50 -15.90 0.65
CA ILE A 28 -13.29 -16.53 -0.42
C ILE A 28 -12.54 -17.70 -1.05
N SER A 29 -11.21 -17.59 -1.17
CA SER A 29 -10.37 -18.66 -1.71
C SER A 29 -10.37 -19.93 -0.85
N TYR A 30 -10.69 -19.82 0.43
CA TYR A 30 -10.78 -20.95 1.38
C TYR A 30 -12.21 -21.46 1.57
N PHE A 31 -13.22 -20.65 1.22
CA PHE A 31 -14.63 -20.99 1.41
C PHE A 31 -15.20 -21.80 0.24
N SER A 32 -14.93 -21.42 -1.01
CA SER A 32 -15.45 -22.13 -2.18
C SER A 32 -14.65 -21.84 -3.45
N GLY A 33 -14.17 -22.90 -4.10
CA GLY A 33 -13.48 -22.79 -5.40
C GLY A 33 -14.36 -22.19 -6.50
N GLY A 34 -15.67 -22.47 -6.50
CA GLY A 34 -16.62 -21.90 -7.45
C GLY A 34 -16.81 -20.39 -7.27
N LEU A 35 -17.03 -19.94 -6.03
CA LEU A 35 -17.11 -18.50 -5.73
C LEU A 35 -15.81 -17.77 -6.03
N ASN A 36 -14.67 -18.40 -5.74
CA ASN A 36 -13.35 -17.89 -6.07
C ASN A 36 -13.17 -17.69 -7.59
N ALA A 37 -13.60 -18.66 -8.40
CA ALA A 37 -13.55 -18.56 -9.86
C ALA A 37 -14.48 -17.46 -10.41
N VAL A 38 -15.71 -17.36 -9.88
CA VAL A 38 -16.65 -16.30 -10.24
C VAL A 38 -16.07 -14.92 -9.92
N TRP A 39 -15.40 -14.77 -8.77
CA TRP A 39 -14.78 -13.51 -8.41
C TRP A 39 -13.63 -13.12 -9.35
N TYR A 40 -12.76 -14.07 -9.70
CA TYR A 40 -11.68 -13.81 -10.67
C TYR A 40 -12.23 -13.45 -12.06
N ALA A 41 -13.32 -14.10 -12.50
CA ALA A 41 -13.99 -13.73 -13.74
C ALA A 41 -14.56 -12.30 -13.67
N ALA A 42 -15.18 -11.93 -12.54
CA ALA A 42 -15.70 -10.58 -12.32
C ALA A 42 -14.58 -9.52 -12.27
N GLN A 43 -13.43 -9.85 -11.64
CA GLN A 43 -12.22 -9.00 -11.65
C GLN A 43 -11.71 -8.78 -13.06
N LEU A 44 -11.64 -9.83 -13.89
CA LEU A 44 -11.21 -9.72 -15.29
C LEU A 44 -12.14 -8.80 -16.09
N ILE A 45 -13.47 -8.95 -15.92
CA ILE A 45 -14.45 -8.06 -16.56
C ILE A 45 -14.23 -6.61 -16.10
N GLY A 46 -14.06 -6.38 -14.79
CA GLY A 46 -13.77 -5.06 -14.23
C GLY A 46 -12.50 -4.44 -14.82
N MET A 47 -11.44 -5.23 -14.95
CA MET A 47 -10.17 -4.81 -15.56
C MET A 47 -10.34 -4.43 -17.02
N ILE A 48 -11.05 -5.23 -17.82
CA ILE A 48 -11.29 -4.95 -19.25
C ILE A 48 -12.08 -3.65 -19.40
N CYS A 49 -13.13 -3.45 -18.60
CA CYS A 49 -13.93 -2.23 -18.60
C CYS A 49 -13.11 -1.00 -18.21
N ALA A 50 -12.32 -1.11 -17.13
CA ALA A 50 -11.42 -0.04 -16.68
C ALA A 50 -10.37 0.29 -17.74
N PHE A 51 -9.73 -0.72 -18.32
CA PHE A 51 -8.75 -0.55 -19.37
C PHE A 51 -9.35 0.12 -20.61
N TYR A 52 -10.51 -0.33 -21.09
CA TYR A 52 -11.19 0.27 -22.25
C TYR A 52 -11.48 1.77 -22.04
N PHE A 53 -11.87 2.17 -20.83
CA PHE A 53 -12.05 3.57 -20.48
C PHE A 53 -10.70 4.33 -20.52
N LEU A 54 -9.65 3.74 -19.97
CA LEU A 54 -8.33 4.34 -19.83
C LEU A 54 -7.53 4.44 -21.14
N ILE A 55 -7.87 3.69 -22.19
CA ILE A 55 -7.27 3.83 -23.52
C ILE A 55 -7.32 5.28 -24.01
N LYS A 56 -8.38 6.03 -23.63
CA LYS A 56 -8.55 7.44 -24.01
C LYS A 56 -7.66 8.39 -23.21
N SER A 57 -7.15 7.98 -22.04
CA SER A 57 -6.49 8.87 -21.07
C SER A 57 -4.98 9.03 -21.27
N LYS A 58 -4.39 8.32 -22.26
CA LYS A 58 -2.94 8.17 -22.50
C LYS A 58 -2.16 7.64 -21.27
N PRO A 59 -1.26 6.66 -21.44
CA PRO A 59 -0.43 6.21 -20.33
C PRO A 59 0.54 7.31 -19.90
N ASN A 60 0.70 7.49 -18.59
CA ASN A 60 1.72 8.35 -18.00
C ASN A 60 3.02 7.58 -17.74
N VAL A 61 4.06 8.29 -17.28
CA VAL A 61 5.38 7.69 -17.00
C VAL A 61 5.32 6.62 -15.90
N VAL A 62 4.45 6.77 -14.90
CA VAL A 62 4.25 5.78 -13.83
C VAL A 62 3.58 4.52 -14.38
N ASP A 63 2.58 4.64 -15.27
CA ASP A 63 1.96 3.51 -15.97
C ASP A 63 3.03 2.69 -16.72
N LEU A 64 3.91 3.37 -17.47
CA LEU A 64 4.97 2.72 -18.24
C LEU A 64 5.99 2.03 -17.34
N LEU A 65 6.46 2.69 -16.28
CA LEU A 65 7.42 2.12 -15.35
C LEU A 65 6.86 0.91 -14.59
N ILE A 66 5.57 0.92 -14.24
CA ILE A 66 4.89 -0.24 -13.63
C ILE A 66 4.83 -1.42 -14.60
N VAL A 67 4.49 -1.18 -15.87
CA VAL A 67 4.48 -2.22 -16.90
C VAL A 67 5.89 -2.78 -17.12
N LEU A 68 6.92 -1.93 -17.13
CA LEU A 68 8.31 -2.37 -17.22
C LEU A 68 8.74 -3.16 -15.98
N PHE A 69 8.33 -2.75 -14.78
CA PHE A 69 8.63 -3.45 -13.53
C PHE A 69 8.07 -4.89 -13.56
N TYR A 70 6.77 -5.05 -13.82
CA TYR A 70 6.15 -6.37 -13.91
C TYR A 70 6.64 -7.16 -15.13
N GLY A 71 6.90 -6.49 -16.26
CA GLY A 71 7.45 -7.11 -17.46
C GLY A 71 8.84 -7.70 -17.21
N TRP A 72 9.71 -6.97 -16.51
CA TRP A 72 11.03 -7.47 -16.13
C TRP A 72 10.92 -8.63 -15.12
N LEU A 73 10.05 -8.52 -14.11
CA LEU A 73 9.81 -9.60 -13.15
C LEU A 73 9.30 -10.88 -13.85
N LEU A 74 8.44 -10.76 -14.86
CA LEU A 74 8.00 -11.89 -15.69
C LEU A 74 9.18 -12.53 -16.42
N ILE A 75 10.01 -11.70 -17.07
CA ILE A 75 11.18 -12.17 -17.82
C ILE A 75 12.11 -12.96 -16.90
N THR A 76 12.45 -12.43 -15.72
CA THR A 76 13.34 -13.13 -14.77
C THR A 76 12.69 -14.41 -14.25
N THR A 77 11.38 -14.39 -13.98
CA THR A 77 10.61 -15.59 -13.58
C THR A 77 10.65 -16.68 -14.65
N ILE A 78 10.55 -16.34 -15.94
CA ILE A 78 10.65 -17.30 -17.04
C ILE A 78 12.08 -17.84 -17.19
N ILE A 79 13.08 -16.95 -17.18
CA ILE A 79 14.49 -17.31 -17.35
C ILE A 79 14.93 -18.32 -16.28
N HIS A 80 14.53 -18.09 -15.04
CA HIS A 80 14.90 -18.93 -13.90
C HIS A 80 13.96 -20.11 -13.65
N LYS A 81 12.95 -20.30 -14.52
CA LYS A 81 11.92 -21.34 -14.37
C LYS A 81 11.28 -21.33 -12.97
N ALA A 82 11.08 -20.11 -12.46
CA ALA A 82 10.52 -19.86 -11.14
C ALA A 82 9.00 -19.99 -11.16
N ALA A 83 8.31 -19.53 -10.12
CA ALA A 83 6.90 -19.77 -9.88
C ALA A 83 6.00 -18.87 -10.76
N ILE A 84 5.82 -19.26 -12.02
CA ILE A 84 5.01 -18.50 -13.01
C ILE A 84 3.55 -18.32 -12.58
N PHE A 85 2.98 -19.29 -11.86
CA PHE A 85 1.61 -19.21 -11.37
C PHE A 85 1.47 -18.15 -10.26
N ASP A 86 2.42 -18.10 -9.33
CA ASP A 86 2.46 -17.07 -8.29
C ASP A 86 2.67 -15.68 -8.88
N TYR A 87 3.58 -15.53 -9.85
CA TYR A 87 3.70 -14.29 -10.63
C TYR A 87 2.36 -13.89 -11.26
N GLY A 88 1.69 -14.81 -11.95
CA GLY A 88 0.43 -14.54 -12.63
C GLY A 88 -0.67 -14.08 -11.67
N LYS A 89 -0.75 -14.71 -10.49
CA LYS A 89 -1.70 -14.35 -9.43
C LYS A 89 -1.40 -12.96 -8.86
N GLU A 90 -0.14 -12.67 -8.54
CA GLU A 90 0.26 -11.37 -8.00
C GLU A 90 0.03 -10.24 -9.00
N ALA A 91 0.47 -10.41 -10.26
CA ALA A 91 0.26 -9.44 -11.32
C ALA A 91 -1.23 -9.20 -11.56
N PHE A 92 -2.05 -10.26 -11.59
CA PHE A 92 -3.49 -10.15 -11.79
C PHE A 92 -4.17 -9.33 -10.67
N LEU A 93 -3.87 -9.65 -9.41
CA LEU A 93 -4.42 -8.94 -8.26
C LEU A 93 -3.98 -7.47 -8.24
N PHE A 94 -2.70 -7.21 -8.50
CA PHE A 94 -2.18 -5.85 -8.58
C PHE A 94 -2.82 -5.04 -9.70
N PHE A 95 -2.85 -5.55 -10.94
CA PHE A 95 -3.44 -4.81 -12.06
C PHE A 95 -4.95 -4.62 -11.91
N SER A 96 -5.65 -5.54 -11.24
CA SER A 96 -7.07 -5.34 -10.87
C SER A 96 -7.27 -4.12 -9.98
N LEU A 97 -6.45 -4.00 -8.92
CA LEU A 97 -6.47 -2.86 -8.02
C LEU A 97 -6.01 -1.57 -8.71
N TYR A 98 -4.92 -1.64 -9.46
CA TYR A 98 -4.29 -0.51 -10.15
C TYR A 98 -5.22 0.11 -11.20
N LEU A 99 -5.78 -0.70 -12.10
CA LEU A 99 -6.67 -0.21 -13.16
C LEU A 99 -7.97 0.36 -12.57
N THR A 100 -8.49 -0.25 -11.50
CA THR A 100 -9.65 0.28 -10.78
C THR A 100 -9.36 1.64 -10.16
N MET A 101 -8.19 1.81 -9.54
CA MET A 101 -7.76 3.10 -9.00
C MET A 101 -7.60 4.15 -10.11
N ARG A 102 -6.89 3.82 -11.20
CA ARG A 102 -6.73 4.72 -12.36
C ARG A 102 -8.09 5.11 -12.93
N TYR A 103 -8.98 4.14 -13.16
CA TYR A 103 -10.34 4.37 -13.65
C TYR A 103 -11.13 5.32 -12.74
N GLY A 104 -11.12 5.05 -11.43
CA GLY A 104 -11.85 5.86 -10.45
C GLY A 104 -11.35 7.30 -10.37
N VAL A 105 -10.04 7.49 -10.29
CA VAL A 105 -9.41 8.82 -10.25
C VAL A 105 -9.64 9.58 -11.57
N GLU A 106 -9.56 8.90 -12.71
CA GLU A 106 -9.73 9.52 -14.02
C GLU A 106 -11.18 9.92 -14.32
N LYS A 107 -12.15 9.11 -13.89
CA LYS A 107 -13.59 9.30 -14.14
C LYS A 107 -14.23 10.30 -13.18
N ASP A 108 -14.12 10.06 -11.87
CA ASP A 108 -14.66 10.91 -10.81
C ASP A 108 -13.95 10.56 -9.50
N SER A 109 -12.90 11.32 -9.21
CA SER A 109 -12.06 11.06 -8.04
C SER A 109 -12.83 11.20 -6.72
N LYS A 110 -13.79 12.14 -6.64
CA LYS A 110 -14.57 12.36 -5.42
C LYS A 110 -15.45 11.16 -5.11
N THR A 111 -16.20 10.68 -6.10
CA THR A 111 -17.04 9.50 -5.92
C THR A 111 -16.18 8.26 -5.62
N PHE A 112 -15.04 8.11 -6.31
CA PHE A 112 -14.10 7.01 -6.08
C PHE A 112 -13.58 6.96 -4.64
N PHE A 113 -13.09 8.08 -4.10
CA PHE A 113 -12.60 8.13 -2.72
C PHE A 113 -13.69 7.84 -1.70
N ASN A 114 -14.91 8.37 -1.90
CA ASN A 114 -16.03 8.10 -1.00
C ASN A 114 -16.47 6.64 -0.99
N TYR A 115 -16.59 6.02 -2.17
CA TYR A 115 -16.97 4.60 -2.29
C TYR A 115 -15.88 3.69 -1.75
N THR A 116 -14.62 3.93 -2.12
CA THR A 116 -13.49 3.11 -1.67
C THR A 116 -13.30 3.22 -0.16
N ALA A 117 -13.44 4.41 0.44
CA ALA A 117 -13.40 4.59 1.89
C ALA A 117 -14.48 3.77 2.60
N ALA A 118 -15.71 3.77 2.09
CA ALA A 118 -16.82 3.01 2.66
C ALA A 118 -16.56 1.49 2.58
N PHE A 119 -16.12 0.99 1.42
CA PHE A 119 -15.78 -0.43 1.24
C PHE A 119 -14.62 -0.87 2.15
N LEU A 120 -13.52 -0.12 2.17
CA LEU A 120 -12.35 -0.44 2.99
C LEU A 120 -12.70 -0.41 4.48
N LEU A 121 -13.46 0.59 4.94
CA LEU A 121 -13.92 0.65 6.32
C LEU A 121 -14.81 -0.56 6.67
N PHE A 122 -15.79 -0.87 5.82
CA PHE A 122 -16.65 -2.03 6.04
C PHE A 122 -15.86 -3.35 6.09
N TYR A 123 -14.96 -3.58 5.15
CA TYR A 123 -14.18 -4.82 5.08
C TYR A 123 -13.18 -4.95 6.23
N THR A 124 -12.51 -3.86 6.61
CA THR A 124 -11.59 -3.89 7.76
C THR A 124 -12.35 -4.07 9.07
N LEU A 125 -13.54 -3.49 9.24
CA LEU A 125 -14.38 -3.74 10.41
C LEU A 125 -14.84 -5.20 10.45
N LEU A 126 -15.27 -5.74 9.31
CA LEU A 126 -15.66 -7.15 9.20
C LEU A 126 -14.48 -8.07 9.52
N ASN A 127 -13.27 -7.75 9.03
CA ASN A 127 -12.06 -8.49 9.36
C ASN A 127 -11.76 -8.50 10.86
N THR A 128 -11.77 -7.33 11.51
CA THR A 128 -11.59 -7.25 12.97
C THR A 128 -12.67 -8.02 13.71
N ALA A 129 -13.94 -7.91 13.30
CA ALA A 129 -15.04 -8.65 13.90
C ALA A 129 -14.81 -10.17 13.79
N THR A 130 -14.42 -10.66 12.61
CA THR A 130 -14.09 -12.08 12.44
C THR A 130 -12.90 -12.52 13.28
N ALA A 131 -11.89 -11.66 13.46
CA ALA A 131 -10.75 -11.95 14.32
C ALA A 131 -11.13 -12.01 15.80
N ILE A 132 -12.06 -11.16 16.26
CA ILE A 132 -12.61 -11.19 17.63
C ILE A 132 -13.39 -12.49 17.84
N ILE A 133 -14.28 -12.84 16.91
CA ILE A 133 -15.13 -14.04 17.00
C ILE A 133 -14.30 -15.32 17.00
N SER A 134 -13.22 -15.37 16.21
CA SER A 134 -12.39 -16.56 16.10
C SER A 134 -11.23 -16.62 17.10
N TYR A 135 -11.10 -15.64 18.01
CA TYR A 135 -10.03 -15.61 19.01
C TYR A 135 -10.11 -16.80 19.98
N PRO A 136 -8.97 -17.45 20.36
CA PRO A 136 -7.57 -17.14 19.99
C PRO A 136 -7.10 -17.70 18.64
N GLY A 137 -7.98 -18.43 17.95
CA GLY A 137 -7.70 -19.04 16.64
C GLY A 137 -7.78 -18.07 15.46
N SER A 138 -8.24 -18.59 14.33
CA SER A 138 -8.44 -17.87 13.07
C SER A 138 -9.62 -18.51 12.31
N LEU A 139 -10.12 -17.87 11.24
CA LEU A 139 -11.19 -18.45 10.44
C LEU A 139 -10.71 -19.68 9.66
N PHE A 140 -9.52 -19.56 9.05
CA PHE A 140 -8.85 -20.66 8.35
C PHE A 140 -7.37 -20.69 8.74
N ARG A 141 -6.67 -21.77 8.37
CA ARG A 141 -5.22 -21.89 8.49
C ARG A 141 -4.62 -22.36 7.17
N ASP A 142 -3.54 -21.73 6.77
CA ASP A 142 -2.79 -22.07 5.57
C ASP A 142 -1.31 -22.23 5.93
N ASN A 143 -0.78 -23.46 5.90
CA ASN A 143 0.58 -23.77 6.36
C ASN A 143 0.90 -23.14 7.73
N GLN A 144 0.00 -23.32 8.70
CA GLN A 144 0.02 -22.73 10.05
C GLN A 144 -0.27 -21.22 10.14
N ASN A 145 -0.21 -20.47 9.03
CA ASN A 145 -0.54 -19.06 9.02
C ASN A 145 -2.04 -18.83 9.28
N PRO A 146 -2.39 -17.89 10.18
CA PRO A 146 -3.78 -17.58 10.47
C PRO A 146 -4.39 -16.74 9.35
N ILE A 147 -5.57 -17.17 8.87
CA ILE A 147 -6.32 -16.49 7.82
C ILE A 147 -7.63 -15.94 8.39
N PHE A 148 -7.91 -14.67 8.11
CA PHE A 148 -9.12 -13.94 8.47
C PHE A 148 -9.90 -13.53 7.21
N PHE A 149 -10.94 -12.72 7.36
CA PHE A 149 -11.79 -12.28 6.25
C PHE A 149 -10.97 -11.66 5.09
N LEU A 150 -10.03 -10.78 5.41
CA LEU A 150 -9.18 -10.11 4.42
C LEU A 150 -7.96 -10.94 3.98
N GLY A 151 -7.66 -12.05 4.67
CA GLY A 151 -6.52 -12.92 4.39
C GLY A 151 -5.58 -13.05 5.57
N GLY A 152 -4.28 -13.22 5.28
CA GLY A 152 -3.23 -13.25 6.30
C GLY A 152 -3.25 -11.99 7.16
N ASP A 153 -2.94 -12.14 8.44
CA ASP A 153 -2.97 -11.05 9.42
C ASP A 153 -2.05 -9.88 9.05
N ASN A 154 -0.77 -10.14 8.78
CA ASN A 154 0.20 -9.13 8.39
C ASN A 154 -0.20 -8.43 7.09
N SER A 155 -0.51 -9.19 6.02
CA SER A 155 -0.88 -8.61 4.72
C SER A 155 -2.15 -7.74 4.79
N SER A 156 -3.05 -8.04 5.72
CA SER A 156 -4.29 -7.26 5.92
C SER A 156 -4.00 -5.82 6.37
N VAL A 157 -2.88 -5.55 7.06
CA VAL A 157 -2.50 -4.21 7.54
C VAL A 157 -2.50 -3.17 6.41
N ASN A 158 -2.13 -3.58 5.20
CA ASN A 158 -2.13 -2.70 4.02
C ASN A 158 -3.53 -2.13 3.72
N LEU A 159 -4.58 -2.95 3.84
CA LEU A 159 -5.97 -2.52 3.66
C LEU A 159 -6.48 -1.63 4.79
N TYR A 160 -6.00 -1.83 6.03
CA TYR A 160 -6.30 -0.93 7.14
C TYR A 160 -5.64 0.45 6.94
N LEU A 161 -4.38 0.49 6.51
CA LEU A 161 -3.70 1.74 6.19
C LEU A 161 -4.40 2.47 5.03
N ALA A 162 -4.81 1.75 3.99
CA ALA A 162 -5.63 2.30 2.91
C ALA A 162 -6.96 2.84 3.45
N SER A 163 -7.66 2.09 4.34
CA SER A 163 -8.89 2.56 4.97
C SER A 163 -8.71 3.88 5.71
N ILE A 164 -7.61 4.05 6.45
CA ILE A 164 -7.28 5.29 7.15
C ILE A 164 -7.11 6.44 6.15
N CYS A 165 -6.26 6.27 5.13
CA CYS A 165 -5.98 7.32 4.15
C CYS A 165 -7.23 7.74 3.37
N PHE A 166 -7.97 6.77 2.83
CA PHE A 166 -9.18 7.03 2.06
C PHE A 166 -10.29 7.63 2.92
N SER A 167 -10.42 7.21 4.18
CA SER A 167 -11.40 7.80 5.11
C SER A 167 -11.07 9.24 5.47
N ALA A 168 -9.79 9.60 5.61
CA ALA A 168 -9.38 10.99 5.83
C ALA A 168 -9.78 11.89 4.63
N ILE A 169 -9.54 11.43 3.41
CA ILE A 169 -9.90 12.14 2.17
C ILE A 169 -11.42 12.25 2.01
N SER A 170 -12.14 11.15 2.18
CA SER A 170 -13.61 11.15 2.10
C SER A 170 -14.24 12.10 3.13
N ARG A 171 -13.69 12.15 4.36
CA ARG A 171 -14.14 13.11 5.37
C ARG A 171 -13.84 14.55 4.97
N TYR A 172 -12.64 14.83 4.48
CA TYR A 172 -12.27 16.16 3.98
C TYR A 172 -13.21 16.62 2.85
N GLN A 173 -13.53 15.75 1.90
CA GLN A 173 -14.47 16.05 0.81
C GLN A 173 -15.89 16.40 1.29
N ARG A 174 -16.28 15.98 2.50
CA ARG A 174 -17.60 16.28 3.09
C ARG A 174 -17.59 17.53 3.97
N SER A 175 -16.50 17.78 4.70
CA SER A 175 -16.40 18.85 5.70
C SER A 175 -15.63 20.07 5.23
N GLY A 176 -14.76 19.93 4.21
CA GLY A 176 -13.74 20.91 3.83
C GLY A 176 -12.58 21.03 4.83
N ARG A 177 -12.55 20.18 5.88
CA ARG A 177 -11.56 20.26 6.97
C ARG A 177 -10.95 18.90 7.25
N LEU A 178 -9.62 18.85 7.38
CA LEU A 178 -8.93 17.62 7.76
C LEU A 178 -9.39 17.20 9.16
N SER A 179 -9.66 15.91 9.35
CA SER A 179 -10.02 15.36 10.66
C SER A 179 -9.54 13.91 10.75
N LEU A 180 -9.20 13.48 11.97
CA LEU A 180 -8.74 12.11 12.19
C LEU A 180 -9.87 11.10 11.89
N PRO A 181 -9.62 10.07 11.06
CA PRO A 181 -10.56 8.97 10.83
C PRO A 181 -10.51 7.98 12.01
N PHE A 182 -10.98 8.40 13.19
CA PHE A 182 -10.87 7.65 14.44
C PHE A 182 -11.34 6.20 14.35
N ILE A 183 -12.43 5.92 13.63
CA ILE A 183 -12.94 4.55 13.48
C ILE A 183 -11.90 3.66 12.78
N SER A 184 -11.33 4.10 11.65
CA SER A 184 -10.30 3.34 10.93
C SER A 184 -9.02 3.18 11.75
N LEU A 185 -8.60 4.22 12.47
CA LEU A 185 -7.41 4.21 13.34
C LEU A 185 -7.56 3.22 14.50
N ILE A 186 -8.67 3.32 15.25
CA ILE A 186 -8.97 2.41 16.36
C ILE A 186 -9.13 0.99 15.84
N ASN A 187 -9.74 0.80 14.66
CA ASN A 187 -9.91 -0.52 14.07
C ASN A 187 -8.57 -1.22 13.79
N LEU A 188 -7.58 -0.50 13.24
CA LEU A 188 -6.22 -1.03 13.05
C LEU A 188 -5.55 -1.34 14.40
N LEU A 189 -5.67 -0.44 15.38
CA LEU A 189 -5.10 -0.65 16.71
C LEU A 189 -5.66 -1.91 17.37
N VAL A 190 -6.99 -2.05 17.40
CA VAL A 190 -7.67 -3.22 17.98
C VAL A 190 -7.23 -4.50 17.27
N PHE A 191 -7.24 -4.53 15.94
CA PHE A 191 -6.79 -5.71 15.19
C PHE A 191 -5.32 -6.05 15.49
N SER A 192 -4.45 -5.05 15.53
CA SER A 192 -3.01 -5.23 15.78
C SER A 192 -2.70 -5.65 17.22
N LEU A 193 -3.50 -5.23 18.20
CA LEU A 193 -3.38 -5.70 19.59
C LEU A 193 -3.91 -7.11 19.76
N LEU A 194 -5.09 -7.41 19.18
CA LEU A 194 -5.74 -8.72 19.26
C LEU A 194 -4.88 -9.82 18.64
N ARG A 195 -4.24 -9.53 17.50
CA ARG A 195 -3.40 -10.47 16.77
C ARG A 195 -1.93 -10.38 17.13
N ASP A 196 -1.58 -9.48 18.04
CA ASP A 196 -0.21 -9.14 18.39
C ASP A 196 0.66 -8.96 17.13
N LEU A 197 0.42 -7.90 16.37
CA LEU A 197 1.12 -7.57 15.13
C LEU A 197 2.06 -6.39 15.36
N GLY A 198 3.38 -6.65 15.44
CA GLY A 198 4.38 -5.59 15.59
C GLY A 198 4.33 -4.56 14.47
N GLY A 199 4.29 -5.01 13.21
CA GLY A 199 4.17 -4.13 12.05
C GLY A 199 2.88 -3.32 12.02
N GLY A 200 1.75 -3.92 12.43
CA GLY A 200 0.46 -3.23 12.53
C GLY A 200 0.48 -2.08 13.56
N LYS A 201 1.10 -2.30 14.73
CA LYS A 201 1.27 -1.27 15.77
C LYS A 201 2.15 -0.12 15.28
N VAL A 202 3.24 -0.41 14.58
CA VAL A 202 4.13 0.61 13.97
C VAL A 202 3.35 1.43 12.94
N VAL A 203 2.63 0.78 12.02
CA VAL A 203 1.81 1.46 11.01
C VAL A 203 0.75 2.34 11.65
N PHE A 204 0.06 1.86 12.69
CA PHE A 204 -0.87 2.68 13.47
C PHE A 204 -0.20 3.93 14.03
N GLY A 205 0.95 3.79 14.69
CA GLY A 205 1.68 4.90 15.30
C GLY A 205 2.10 5.94 14.26
N LEU A 206 2.68 5.51 13.14
CA LEU A 206 3.09 6.39 12.05
C LEU A 206 1.90 7.10 11.39
N ALA A 207 0.81 6.38 11.11
CA ALA A 207 -0.38 6.97 10.54
C ALA A 207 -1.05 7.97 11.49
N PHE A 208 -1.15 7.64 12.79
CA PHE A 208 -1.72 8.52 13.80
C PHE A 208 -0.89 9.79 13.96
N LEU A 209 0.43 9.66 14.21
CA LEU A 209 1.33 10.79 14.39
C LEU A 209 1.44 11.64 13.12
N GLY A 210 1.49 11.01 11.94
CA GLY A 210 1.49 11.72 10.66
C GLY A 210 0.22 12.53 10.44
N LEU A 211 -0.95 11.96 10.70
CA LEU A 211 -2.22 12.71 10.58
C LEU A 211 -2.37 13.81 11.63
N VAL A 212 -1.90 13.59 12.87
CA VAL A 212 -1.86 14.64 13.91
C VAL A 212 -0.93 15.77 13.48
N TYR A 213 0.25 15.44 12.94
CA TYR A 213 1.17 16.42 12.37
C TYR A 213 0.49 17.26 11.29
N LEU A 214 -0.24 16.64 10.36
CA LEU A 214 -0.97 17.37 9.32
C LEU A 214 -2.06 18.32 9.87
N LEU A 215 -2.61 18.04 11.05
CA LEU A 215 -3.62 18.89 11.70
C LEU A 215 -3.02 20.11 12.41
N ILE A 216 -1.80 19.99 12.93
CA ILE A 216 -1.17 21.03 13.76
C ILE A 216 -0.10 21.82 13.01
N ALA A 217 0.48 21.27 11.96
CA ALA A 217 1.56 21.91 11.22
C ALA A 217 1.03 23.05 10.37
N GLU A 218 1.59 24.24 10.57
CA GLU A 218 1.30 25.43 9.77
C GLU A 218 2.03 25.42 8.42
N ARG A 219 3.15 24.68 8.34
CA ARG A 219 3.99 24.56 7.14
C ARG A 219 4.49 23.13 6.98
N TYR A 220 4.57 22.67 5.75
CA TYR A 220 5.08 21.34 5.41
C TYR A 220 6.53 21.43 4.90
N PRO A 221 7.36 20.40 5.15
CA PRO A 221 8.74 20.40 4.69
C PRO A 221 8.80 20.48 3.16
N LYS A 222 9.75 21.26 2.65
CA LYS A 222 10.12 21.16 1.24
C LYS A 222 10.68 19.77 0.96
N ASN A 223 10.44 19.26 -0.23
CA ASN A 223 10.94 17.96 -0.67
C ASN A 223 10.45 16.80 0.22
N THR A 224 9.17 16.81 0.59
CA THR A 224 8.60 15.84 1.54
C THR A 224 8.71 14.40 0.99
N ALA A 225 8.42 14.19 -0.31
CA ALA A 225 8.49 12.85 -0.89
C ALA A 225 9.94 12.35 -0.95
N LEU A 226 10.88 13.21 -1.36
CA LEU A 226 12.31 12.87 -1.37
C LEU A 226 12.84 12.61 0.04
N PHE A 227 12.40 13.37 1.05
CA PHE A 227 12.78 13.16 2.44
C PHE A 227 12.29 11.80 2.97
N ILE A 228 11.06 11.41 2.66
CA ILE A 228 10.50 10.09 2.99
C ILE A 228 11.35 8.97 2.36
N ILE A 229 11.74 9.11 1.10
CA ILE A 229 12.61 8.16 0.40
C ILE A 229 13.99 8.11 1.08
N GLY A 230 14.59 9.25 1.37
CA GLY A 230 15.89 9.36 2.04
C GLY A 230 15.91 8.66 3.40
N ILE A 231 14.87 8.87 4.23
CA ILE A 231 14.72 8.14 5.50
C ILE A 231 14.65 6.63 5.26
N ASN A 232 13.89 6.18 4.25
CA ASN A 232 13.75 4.75 3.99
C ASN A 232 15.02 4.10 3.47
N VAL A 233 15.80 4.79 2.64
CA VAL A 233 17.13 4.33 2.24
C VAL A 233 18.05 4.27 3.46
N ALA A 234 18.05 5.29 4.33
CA ALA A 234 18.83 5.26 5.56
C ALA A 234 18.42 4.11 6.48
N LEU A 235 17.11 3.84 6.65
CA LEU A 235 16.61 2.71 7.42
C LEU A 235 17.06 1.38 6.82
N PHE A 236 16.97 1.21 5.51
CA PHE A 236 17.45 0.01 4.82
C PHE A 236 18.95 -0.22 5.08
N LEU A 237 19.78 0.83 4.92
CA LEU A 237 21.22 0.74 5.19
C LEU A 237 21.50 0.42 6.66
N CYS A 238 20.82 1.10 7.59
CA CYS A 238 20.98 0.87 9.04
C CYS A 238 20.59 -0.55 9.47
N LEU A 239 19.46 -1.06 8.96
CA LEU A 239 18.94 -2.37 9.32
C LEU A 239 19.74 -3.49 8.65
N VAL A 240 19.88 -3.43 7.34
CA VAL A 240 20.38 -4.56 6.54
C VAL A 240 21.90 -4.54 6.43
N ILE A 241 22.49 -3.38 6.15
CA ILE A 241 23.93 -3.25 5.87
C ILE A 241 24.73 -3.06 7.16
N PHE A 242 24.23 -2.22 8.07
CA PHE A 242 24.89 -1.91 9.33
C PHE A 242 24.35 -2.72 10.50
N ASN A 243 23.89 -3.96 10.27
CA ASN A 243 23.15 -4.86 11.18
C ASN A 243 23.83 -5.24 12.53
N LYS A 244 24.72 -4.38 13.04
CA LYS A 244 25.29 -4.33 14.39
C LYS A 244 24.70 -3.19 15.25
N ILE A 245 23.54 -2.61 14.89
CA ILE A 245 22.97 -1.49 15.65
C ILE A 245 22.16 -2.02 16.86
N ASP A 246 22.83 -2.16 18.01
CA ASP A 246 22.22 -2.54 19.31
C ASP A 246 21.06 -1.64 19.75
N PHE A 247 20.95 -0.42 19.20
CA PHE A 247 19.95 0.58 19.56
C PHE A 247 18.50 0.14 19.23
N LEU A 248 18.27 -0.45 18.06
CA LEU A 248 16.94 -0.91 17.65
C LEU A 248 16.49 -2.14 18.45
N GLN A 249 17.43 -3.04 18.75
CA GLN A 249 17.21 -4.16 19.65
C GLN A 249 16.74 -3.67 21.03
N ASN A 250 17.35 -2.62 21.59
CA ASN A 250 16.94 -2.08 22.88
C ASN A 250 15.51 -1.51 22.89
N ILE A 251 15.06 -0.84 21.82
CA ILE A 251 13.68 -0.35 21.75
C ILE A 251 12.69 -1.52 21.67
N ILE A 252 12.98 -2.52 20.83
CA ILE A 252 12.06 -3.65 20.60
C ILE A 252 11.99 -4.58 21.82
N VAL A 253 13.12 -4.88 22.44
CA VAL A 253 13.18 -5.78 23.60
C VAL A 253 12.67 -5.07 24.85
N ASN A 254 13.12 -3.84 25.13
CA ASN A 254 12.82 -3.19 26.42
C ASN A 254 11.52 -2.37 26.42
N VAL A 255 11.08 -1.81 25.29
CA VAL A 255 9.83 -1.04 25.21
C VAL A 255 8.67 -1.93 24.78
N LEU A 256 8.87 -2.74 23.73
CA LEU A 256 7.81 -3.57 23.15
C LEU A 256 7.73 -4.98 23.75
N HIS A 257 8.64 -5.35 24.66
CA HIS A 257 8.68 -6.65 25.36
C HIS A 257 8.56 -7.84 24.40
N ARG A 258 9.27 -7.77 23.25
CA ARG A 258 9.27 -8.83 22.24
C ARG A 258 10.61 -9.53 22.16
N ASP A 259 10.56 -10.86 22.10
CA ASP A 259 11.72 -11.70 21.82
C ASP A 259 12.23 -11.46 20.40
N MET A 260 13.55 -11.27 20.28
CA MET A 260 14.21 -10.95 19.02
C MET A 260 14.15 -12.11 18.03
N THR A 261 13.18 -12.04 17.12
CA THR A 261 13.26 -12.63 15.77
C THR A 261 14.26 -11.91 14.85
N LEU A 262 15.00 -10.92 15.37
CA LEU A 262 16.05 -10.20 14.63
C LEU A 262 17.26 -11.11 14.33
N THR A 263 17.54 -12.09 15.18
CA THR A 263 18.61 -13.09 14.93
C THR A 263 18.30 -13.90 13.67
N ASP A 264 17.07 -14.39 13.53
CA ASP A 264 16.64 -15.13 12.34
C ASP A 264 16.63 -14.24 11.10
N ARG A 265 16.14 -13.00 11.21
CA ARG A 265 16.16 -12.03 10.08
C ARG A 265 17.56 -11.72 9.60
N THR A 266 18.53 -11.61 10.50
CA THR A 266 19.94 -11.37 10.14
C THR A 266 20.52 -12.52 9.33
N ILE A 267 20.20 -13.76 9.70
CA ILE A 267 20.60 -14.95 8.94
C ILE A 267 19.90 -14.98 7.58
N ILE A 268 18.58 -14.71 7.54
CA ILE A 268 17.81 -14.62 6.28
C ILE A 268 18.44 -13.57 5.35
N TRP A 269 18.77 -12.39 5.86
CA TRP A 269 19.38 -11.32 5.06
C TRP A 269 20.75 -11.69 4.54
N GLY A 270 21.61 -12.31 5.38
CA GLY A 270 22.92 -12.79 4.94
C GLY A 270 22.80 -13.77 3.76
N ILE A 271 21.96 -14.79 3.90
CA ILE A 271 21.72 -15.77 2.83
C ILE A 271 21.13 -15.11 1.59
N THR A 272 20.17 -14.21 1.77
CA THR A 272 19.54 -13.50 0.64
C THR A 272 20.55 -12.63 -0.09
N ILE A 273 21.43 -11.93 0.62
CA ILE A 273 22.51 -11.13 0.04
C ILE A 273 23.49 -12.01 -0.73
N ASP A 274 23.90 -13.14 -0.17
CA ASP A 274 24.79 -14.09 -0.86
C ASP A 274 24.18 -14.59 -2.18
N LYS A 275 22.86 -14.86 -2.19
CA LYS A 275 22.12 -15.19 -3.40
C LYS A 275 22.11 -14.03 -4.38
N ILE A 276 21.77 -12.81 -3.94
CA ILE A 276 21.78 -11.62 -4.80
C ILE A 276 23.16 -11.43 -5.44
N LEU A 277 24.25 -11.60 -4.70
CA LEU A 277 25.62 -11.49 -5.21
C LEU A 277 25.97 -12.57 -6.23
N ALA A 278 25.36 -13.76 -6.14
CA ALA A 278 25.54 -14.83 -7.12
C ALA A 278 24.78 -14.59 -8.43
N ASN A 279 23.67 -13.84 -8.42
CA ASN A 279 22.96 -13.42 -9.64
C ASN A 279 22.49 -11.94 -9.58
N PRO A 280 23.43 -10.98 -9.65
CA PRO A 280 23.13 -9.58 -9.32
C PRO A 280 22.32 -8.85 -10.39
N LEU A 281 22.37 -9.30 -11.64
CA LEU A 281 21.69 -8.62 -12.75
C LEU A 281 20.23 -9.01 -12.88
N THR A 282 19.93 -10.31 -12.77
CA THR A 282 18.60 -10.87 -13.07
C THR A 282 17.89 -11.45 -11.86
N GLY A 283 18.58 -11.63 -10.72
CA GLY A 283 18.00 -12.28 -9.56
C GLY A 283 17.61 -13.74 -9.85
N TYR A 284 16.50 -14.20 -9.27
CA TYR A 284 16.02 -15.58 -9.35
C TYR A 284 14.58 -15.72 -9.86
N GLY A 285 13.93 -14.62 -10.23
CA GLY A 285 12.50 -14.61 -10.55
C GLY A 285 11.63 -14.72 -9.30
N MET A 286 10.32 -14.60 -9.48
CA MET A 286 9.37 -14.77 -8.38
C MET A 286 9.32 -16.24 -7.96
N ILE A 287 9.72 -16.54 -6.73
CA ILE A 287 9.67 -17.90 -6.17
C ILE A 287 8.54 -18.06 -5.16
N ASP A 288 8.04 -19.27 -5.01
CA ASP A 288 7.06 -19.58 -3.97
C ASP A 288 7.70 -19.58 -2.58
N GLY A 289 6.88 -19.35 -1.55
CA GLY A 289 7.37 -19.21 -0.18
C GLY A 289 8.06 -20.47 0.38
N LEU A 290 7.66 -21.67 -0.06
CA LEU A 290 8.29 -22.91 0.38
C LEU A 290 9.63 -23.12 -0.31
N ALA A 291 9.75 -22.77 -1.58
CA ALA A 291 11.03 -22.71 -2.28
C ALA A 291 11.96 -21.68 -1.63
N PHE A 292 11.46 -20.49 -1.24
CA PHE A 292 12.26 -19.53 -0.48
C PHE A 292 12.75 -20.13 0.83
N GLN A 293 11.84 -20.73 1.61
CA GLN A 293 12.17 -21.38 2.88
C GLN A 293 13.19 -22.50 2.72
N SER A 294 13.16 -23.26 1.62
CA SER A 294 14.12 -24.34 1.36
C SER A 294 15.57 -23.87 1.26
N MET A 295 15.80 -22.57 1.02
CA MET A 295 17.14 -21.97 1.01
C MET A 295 17.64 -21.58 2.41
N LEU A 296 16.77 -21.56 3.42
CA LEU A 296 17.07 -21.13 4.78
C LEU A 296 17.29 -22.35 5.68
N PRO A 297 18.53 -22.63 6.13
CA PRO A 297 18.80 -23.77 7.00
C PRO A 297 18.19 -23.52 8.38
N TYR A 298 17.28 -24.40 8.80
CA TYR A 298 16.67 -24.42 10.14
C TYR A 298 15.84 -23.19 10.53
N ILE A 299 15.48 -22.32 9.59
CA ILE A 299 14.66 -21.12 9.81
C ILE A 299 13.35 -21.23 9.02
N ILE A 300 12.23 -20.91 9.67
CA ILE A 300 10.94 -20.77 9.01
C ILE A 300 10.84 -19.33 8.50
N GLY A 301 11.05 -19.13 7.20
CA GLY A 301 10.91 -17.83 6.53
C GLY A 301 10.51 -18.01 5.07
N ILE A 302 9.44 -17.35 4.65
CA ILE A 302 8.88 -17.48 3.29
C ILE A 302 9.27 -16.34 2.35
N ASN A 303 10.07 -15.38 2.84
CA ASN A 303 10.60 -14.24 2.09
C ASN A 303 11.77 -13.61 2.86
N ALA A 304 12.39 -12.59 2.25
CA ALA A 304 13.53 -11.88 2.84
C ALA A 304 13.17 -10.99 4.06
N HIS A 305 11.89 -10.86 4.43
CA HIS A 305 11.41 -9.96 5.48
C HIS A 305 11.87 -8.50 5.34
N ASN A 306 12.23 -8.11 4.11
CA ASN A 306 12.56 -6.77 3.68
C ASN A 306 12.26 -6.69 2.18
N THR A 307 11.37 -5.78 1.80
CA THR A 307 10.88 -5.69 0.41
C THR A 307 11.99 -5.28 -0.57
N TYR A 308 12.98 -4.50 -0.15
CA TYR A 308 14.08 -4.09 -1.03
C TYR A 308 15.00 -5.27 -1.33
N LEU A 309 15.33 -6.07 -0.32
CA LEU A 309 16.06 -7.32 -0.53
C LEU A 309 15.27 -8.28 -1.42
N MET A 310 13.95 -8.40 -1.24
CA MET A 310 13.14 -9.29 -2.06
C MET A 310 13.09 -8.82 -3.53
N ILE A 311 12.97 -7.52 -3.80
CA ILE A 311 13.04 -6.98 -5.17
C ILE A 311 14.40 -7.27 -5.82
N LEU A 312 15.49 -7.06 -5.09
CA LEU A 312 16.84 -7.39 -5.56
C LEU A 312 17.01 -8.90 -5.80
N PHE A 313 16.45 -9.73 -4.93
CA PHE A 313 16.49 -11.17 -5.06
C PHE A 313 15.69 -11.67 -6.27
N ASP A 314 14.48 -11.17 -6.50
CA ASP A 314 13.59 -11.64 -7.57
C ASP A 314 14.00 -11.14 -8.96
N GLY A 315 14.56 -9.94 -9.07
CA GLY A 315 14.85 -9.36 -10.38
C GLY A 315 16.15 -8.60 -10.50
N GLY A 316 17.04 -8.72 -9.52
CA GLY A 316 18.37 -8.12 -9.53
C GLY A 316 18.34 -6.60 -9.51
N ILE A 317 19.48 -6.01 -9.83
CA ILE A 317 19.67 -4.56 -9.88
C ILE A 317 18.78 -3.88 -10.92
N LEU A 318 18.36 -4.60 -11.97
CA LEU A 318 17.48 -4.07 -13.00
C LEU A 318 16.05 -3.85 -12.48
N LEU A 319 15.47 -4.83 -11.77
CA LEU A 319 14.15 -4.65 -11.15
C LEU A 319 14.19 -3.58 -10.05
N PHE A 320 15.26 -3.59 -9.26
CA PHE A 320 15.47 -2.59 -8.22
C PHE A 320 15.64 -1.19 -8.81
N GLY A 321 16.36 -1.04 -9.93
CA GLY A 321 16.50 0.22 -10.65
C GLY A 321 15.17 0.77 -11.15
N LEU A 322 14.26 -0.09 -11.65
CA LEU A 322 12.90 0.30 -12.03
C LEU A 322 12.09 0.78 -10.81
N PHE A 323 12.21 0.09 -9.68
CA PHE A 323 11.56 0.49 -8.43
C PHE A 323 12.08 1.85 -7.91
N ILE A 324 13.40 2.07 -7.92
CA ILE A 324 14.00 3.36 -7.54
C ILE A 324 13.57 4.47 -8.52
N SER A 325 13.49 4.16 -9.82
CA SER A 325 13.01 5.12 -10.82
C SER A 325 11.58 5.56 -10.54
N LEU A 326 10.69 4.64 -10.15
CA LEU A 326 9.32 4.95 -9.72
C LEU A 326 9.30 5.90 -8.52
N LEU A 327 10.11 5.62 -7.50
CA LEU A 327 10.22 6.47 -6.31
C LEU A 327 10.69 7.89 -6.68
N VAL A 328 11.76 8.00 -7.47
CA VAL A 328 12.36 9.28 -7.84
C VAL A 328 11.40 10.09 -8.71
N VAL A 329 10.81 9.50 -9.76
CA VAL A 329 9.89 10.20 -10.67
C VAL A 329 8.68 10.77 -9.92
N VAL A 330 8.08 9.97 -9.04
CA VAL A 330 6.92 10.41 -8.25
C VAL A 330 7.33 11.50 -7.25
N ALA A 331 8.49 11.35 -6.61
CA ALA A 331 8.97 12.37 -5.67
C ALA A 331 9.30 13.69 -6.37
N THR A 332 9.93 13.65 -7.55
CA THR A 332 10.22 14.87 -8.31
C THR A 332 8.94 15.57 -8.77
N GLU A 333 7.92 14.82 -9.19
CA GLU A 333 6.64 15.41 -9.58
C GLU A 333 5.92 16.02 -8.37
N PHE A 334 5.78 15.26 -7.28
CA PHE A 334 5.12 15.70 -6.05
C PHE A 334 5.82 16.92 -5.44
N ASP A 335 7.15 16.90 -5.35
CA ASP A 335 7.89 18.00 -4.71
C ASP A 335 8.04 19.23 -5.63
N SER A 336 7.56 19.18 -6.88
CA SER A 336 7.68 20.31 -7.84
C SER A 336 6.70 21.46 -7.58
N TYR A 337 5.64 21.24 -6.82
CA TYR A 337 4.67 22.28 -6.46
C TYR A 337 4.09 22.09 -5.06
N ALA A 338 3.45 23.15 -4.55
CA ALA A 338 2.84 23.12 -3.23
C ALA A 338 1.46 22.45 -3.26
N HIS A 339 1.24 21.51 -2.36
CA HIS A 339 -0.02 20.80 -2.23
C HIS A 339 -0.88 21.32 -1.08
N PRO A 340 -2.23 21.24 -1.17
CA PRO A 340 -3.10 21.37 -0.02
C PRO A 340 -2.78 20.32 1.06
N THR A 341 -3.01 20.66 2.33
CA THR A 341 -2.79 19.78 3.50
C THR A 341 -3.33 18.36 3.31
N ILE A 342 -4.50 18.20 2.69
CA ILE A 342 -5.14 16.89 2.53
C ILE A 342 -4.32 15.94 1.64
N SER A 343 -3.59 16.47 0.66
CA SER A 343 -2.82 15.67 -0.29
C SER A 343 -1.65 14.93 0.38
N TYR A 344 -1.11 15.50 1.45
CA TYR A 344 -0.05 14.87 2.26
C TYR A 344 -0.51 13.61 3.01
N VAL A 345 -1.81 13.30 3.05
CA VAL A 345 -2.31 12.03 3.60
C VAL A 345 -1.69 10.84 2.85
N PHE A 346 -1.49 10.93 1.53
CA PHE A 346 -0.81 9.86 0.79
C PHE A 346 0.69 9.80 1.07
N SER A 347 1.34 10.92 1.38
CA SER A 347 2.73 10.93 1.86
C SER A 347 2.85 10.23 3.21
N VAL A 348 1.89 10.43 4.13
CA VAL A 348 1.81 9.69 5.40
C VAL A 348 1.61 8.19 5.15
N GLY A 349 0.70 7.84 4.23
CA GLY A 349 0.47 6.45 3.82
C GLY A 349 1.72 5.80 3.23
N LEU A 350 2.39 6.47 2.29
CA LEU A 350 3.63 6.01 1.68
C LEU A 350 4.74 5.83 2.74
N PHE A 351 4.91 6.79 3.64
CA PHE A 351 5.92 6.70 4.70
C PHE A 351 5.67 5.49 5.61
N ALA A 352 4.44 5.30 6.09
CA ALA A 352 4.08 4.15 6.91
C ALA A 352 4.27 2.82 6.14
N GLN A 353 3.93 2.79 4.85
CA GLN A 353 4.10 1.62 4.00
C GLN A 353 5.57 1.28 3.77
N LEU A 354 6.43 2.26 3.50
CA LEU A 354 7.85 2.03 3.27
C LEU A 354 8.58 1.58 4.55
N VAL A 355 8.20 2.10 5.73
CA VAL A 355 8.73 1.61 7.01
C VAL A 355 8.28 0.18 7.27
N ARG A 356 7.01 -0.15 7.02
CA ARG A 356 6.51 -1.53 7.08
C ARG A 356 7.27 -2.45 6.12
N ALA A 357 7.57 -1.99 4.91
CA ALA A 357 8.33 -2.73 3.91
C ALA A 357 9.77 -3.08 4.34
N GLN A 358 10.32 -2.42 5.38
CA GLN A 358 11.61 -2.80 5.94
C GLN A 358 11.56 -4.06 6.82
N ILE A 359 10.37 -4.42 7.29
CA ILE A 359 10.12 -5.58 8.16
C ILE A 359 9.23 -6.66 7.53
N GLU A 360 8.74 -6.41 6.32
CA GLU A 360 7.88 -7.28 5.53
C GLU A 360 8.50 -7.55 4.15
N GLY A 361 8.30 -8.75 3.62
CA GLY A 361 9.04 -9.21 2.44
C GLY A 361 8.51 -8.75 1.08
N TRP A 362 7.24 -8.34 0.97
CA TRP A 362 6.65 -8.06 -0.35
C TRP A 362 5.52 -7.02 -0.31
N ASP A 363 5.81 -5.82 0.21
CA ASP A 363 4.84 -4.72 0.29
C ASP A 363 4.78 -3.86 -0.99
N VAL A 364 5.49 -4.26 -2.05
CA VAL A 364 5.69 -3.48 -3.29
C VAL A 364 4.38 -3.04 -3.94
N GLN A 365 3.36 -3.90 -3.99
CA GLN A 365 2.07 -3.59 -4.61
C GLN A 365 1.43 -2.32 -4.03
N TRP A 366 1.40 -2.21 -2.70
CA TRP A 366 0.80 -1.07 -2.02
C TRP A 366 1.67 0.17 -2.10
N ILE A 367 3.00 0.01 -2.10
CA ILE A 367 3.93 1.12 -2.39
C ILE A 367 3.61 1.71 -3.77
N LEU A 368 3.48 0.88 -4.80
CA LEU A 368 3.12 1.33 -6.14
C LEU A 368 1.77 2.05 -6.18
N ILE A 369 0.75 1.55 -5.47
CA ILE A 369 -0.55 2.23 -5.38
C ILE A 369 -0.42 3.63 -4.75
N TYR A 370 0.31 3.78 -3.64
CA TYR A 370 0.52 5.10 -3.02
C TYR A 370 1.31 6.04 -3.93
N LEU A 371 2.35 5.54 -4.60
CA LEU A 371 3.12 6.34 -5.56
C LEU A 371 2.25 6.84 -6.72
N SER A 372 1.39 5.97 -7.26
CA SER A 372 0.47 6.37 -8.33
C SER A 372 -0.59 7.36 -7.85
N LEU A 373 -1.11 7.21 -6.63
CA LEU A 373 -2.02 8.20 -6.04
C LEU A 373 -1.33 9.55 -5.86
N MET A 374 -0.08 9.57 -5.37
CA MET A 374 0.71 10.79 -5.23
C MET A 374 0.99 11.47 -6.57
N PHE A 375 1.32 10.69 -7.61
CA PHE A 375 1.51 11.23 -8.96
C PHE A 375 0.21 11.82 -9.55
N LEU A 376 -0.95 11.29 -9.16
CA LEU A 376 -2.26 11.75 -9.65
C LEU A 376 -2.91 12.84 -8.79
N LEU A 377 -2.38 13.14 -7.59
CA LEU A 377 -1.96 14.51 -7.28
C LEU A 377 -2.82 15.66 -7.83
N PRO A 378 -2.33 16.33 -8.88
CA PRO A 378 -2.95 17.55 -9.39
C PRO A 378 -4.39 17.32 -9.89
N LYS A 379 -4.66 16.13 -10.42
CA LYS A 379 -6.00 15.76 -10.89
C LYS A 379 -6.96 15.52 -9.72
N ILE A 380 -6.49 14.87 -8.66
CA ILE A 380 -7.28 14.66 -7.44
C ILE A 380 -7.61 16.03 -6.80
N GLU A 381 -6.62 16.91 -6.72
CA GLU A 381 -6.77 18.24 -6.11
C GLU A 381 -7.78 19.12 -6.84
N SER A 382 -7.68 19.21 -8.17
CA SER A 382 -8.64 19.98 -9.00
C SER A 382 -10.08 19.48 -8.85
N SER A 383 -10.26 18.16 -8.72
CA SER A 383 -11.56 17.55 -8.45
C SER A 383 -12.02 17.73 -7.00
N VAL A 384 -11.17 18.09 -6.05
CA VAL A 384 -11.57 18.34 -4.66
C VAL A 384 -11.90 19.82 -4.46
N THR A 385 -11.11 20.73 -5.04
CA THR A 385 -11.28 22.19 -4.93
C THR A 385 -12.52 22.69 -5.68
N SER A 386 -12.82 22.13 -6.86
CA SER A 386 -14.00 22.50 -7.67
C SER A 386 -15.36 22.31 -6.99
N TYR A 387 -15.43 21.58 -5.87
CA TYR A 387 -16.67 21.33 -5.14
C TYR A 387 -16.67 21.86 -3.70
N LEU A 388 -15.58 22.47 -3.26
CA LEU A 388 -15.54 23.17 -1.99
C LEU A 388 -15.99 24.62 -2.23
N ASP A 389 -16.92 25.08 -1.40
CA ASP A 389 -17.38 26.46 -1.38
C ASP A 389 -16.16 27.41 -1.33
N PRO A 390 -15.97 28.33 -2.29
CA PRO A 390 -14.81 29.23 -2.34
C PRO A 390 -14.59 29.98 -1.02
N ASP A 391 -15.66 30.27 -0.29
CA ASP A 391 -15.61 30.96 1.00
C ASP A 391 -15.03 30.10 2.15
N LYS A 392 -14.86 28.79 1.95
CA LYS A 392 -14.29 27.85 2.93
C LYS A 392 -12.88 27.38 2.62
N VAL A 393 -12.46 27.49 1.37
CA VAL A 393 -11.08 27.25 0.97
C VAL A 393 -10.41 28.60 1.06
N GLY A 394 -9.57 28.84 2.07
CA GLY A 394 -8.88 30.11 2.28
C GLY A 394 -7.87 30.44 1.17
N LEU A 395 -8.32 30.54 -0.07
CA LEU A 395 -7.60 31.07 -1.22
C LEU A 395 -7.83 32.59 -1.18
N SER A 396 -7.06 33.27 -0.32
CA SER A 396 -6.83 34.70 -0.51
C SER A 396 -6.08 34.87 -1.82
N SER A 397 -6.75 35.48 -2.80
CA SER A 397 -6.12 36.03 -3.99
C SER A 397 -5.16 37.14 -3.58
N GLU A 398 -3.91 36.81 -3.25
CA GLU A 398 -2.82 37.79 -3.23
C GLU A 398 -2.31 37.97 -4.66
N THR A 399 -3.09 38.69 -5.47
CA THR A 399 -2.53 39.51 -6.53
C THR A 399 -1.98 40.77 -5.87
N GLY A 400 -0.74 40.70 -5.38
CA GLY A 400 0.04 41.84 -4.93
C GLY A 400 1.04 42.22 -6.02
N GLU A 401 0.81 43.37 -6.63
CA GLU A 401 1.71 44.03 -7.57
C GLU A 401 3.13 44.12 -7.01
N PHE A 402 4.12 43.71 -7.80
CA PHE A 402 5.51 44.08 -7.56
C PHE A 402 5.75 45.46 -8.18
N GLU A 403 5.79 46.49 -7.34
CA GLU A 403 6.69 47.64 -7.51
C GLU A 403 8.00 47.40 -6.76
#